data_AF-A0A100Y9B6-F1
#
_entry.id   AF-A0A100Y9B6-F1
#
_cell.length_a   1.000
_cell.length_b   1.000
_cell.length_c   1.000
_cell.angle_alpha   90.00
_cell.angle_beta   90.00
_cell.angle_gamma   90.00
#
_symmetry.space_group_name_H-M   'P 1'
#
loop_
_entity.id
_entity.type
_entity.pdbx_description
1 polymer ?
#
loop_
_entity_poly.entity_id
_entity_poly.type
_entity_poly.pdbx_seq_one_letter_code
_entity_poly.pdbx_strand_id
1 'polypeptide(L)'
;MSSSPQGWPAPQQPYPPVPPPPGAPLPSANTNGLAITSLIAGVVCLVPPLGLVLGAVALRQIKRRGERGKGLAIAGMVLSLISSLLIAVGFATGAFGDALDGVRKVKDEVASSHSAFSLRTGDCFDQPGGTAKEQEVERVKSVDCATPHDAEVAGSFQLAGSAYPGVPAIEKLAEERCVSIGEKYSLDSWAVPENAVTFYYHPTAESWRQVKDRTVTCAFAAEKGKLTGSLRADGTTLTADQLTYLEALNAVDAALLKEPEDDPETDLDGNVAWAGALEKTLGSSVARLKGHTFAPAAAQPVAGVVRKLEKARKHWAEAADAADADTFWEHYEPGYEALPLDLGKDARGALKLSTKAPVEPTG
;
A
#
# COMPACT_ATOMS: atom_id res chain seq x y z
N MET A 1 -69.31 61.45 -100.33
CA MET A 1 -68.25 60.47 -100.64
C MET A 1 -66.97 60.94 -99.98
N SER A 2 -66.09 59.99 -99.66
CA SER A 2 -64.74 60.15 -99.06
C SER A 2 -64.62 59.94 -97.54
N SER A 3 -64.68 58.65 -97.18
CA SER A 3 -63.64 57.87 -96.48
C SER A 3 -62.86 58.46 -95.30
N SER A 4 -63.06 57.81 -94.15
CA SER A 4 -62.35 57.85 -92.87
C SER A 4 -60.82 57.65 -92.97
N PRO A 5 -60.12 57.91 -91.86
CA PRO A 5 -59.23 56.85 -91.35
C PRO A 5 -59.42 56.56 -89.85
N GLN A 6 -59.47 55.27 -89.54
CA GLN A 6 -59.37 54.69 -88.21
C GLN A 6 -58.09 55.11 -87.47
N GLY A 7 -58.22 55.56 -86.22
CA GLY A 7 -57.13 55.74 -85.27
C GLY A 7 -56.94 54.50 -84.38
N TRP A 8 -55.70 54.04 -84.26
CA TRP A 8 -55.26 52.88 -83.47
C TRP A 8 -55.26 53.15 -81.96
N PRO A 9 -55.55 52.14 -81.09
CA PRO A 9 -55.41 52.27 -79.64
C PRO A 9 -53.94 52.23 -79.19
N ALA A 10 -53.64 53.04 -78.16
CA ALA A 10 -52.29 53.30 -77.66
C ALA A 10 -51.66 52.11 -76.89
N PRO A 11 -50.34 51.91 -76.98
CA PRO A 11 -49.62 50.83 -76.30
C PRO A 11 -49.50 51.04 -74.78
N GLN A 12 -49.79 49.98 -74.02
CA GLN A 12 -49.62 49.91 -72.56
C GLN A 12 -48.12 49.84 -72.21
N GLN A 13 -47.64 50.81 -71.45
CA GLN A 13 -46.24 50.93 -71.02
C GLN A 13 -45.97 50.07 -69.76
N PRO A 14 -44.85 49.32 -69.70
CA PRO A 14 -44.44 48.59 -68.49
C PRO A 14 -44.10 49.55 -67.35
N TYR A 15 -44.69 49.33 -66.17
CA TYR A 15 -44.34 50.09 -64.97
C TYR A 15 -42.89 49.80 -64.53
N PRO A 16 -42.10 50.83 -64.17
CA PRO A 16 -40.76 50.64 -63.65
C PRO A 16 -40.80 50.00 -62.25
N PRO A 17 -39.84 49.12 -61.90
CA PRO A 17 -39.75 48.52 -60.58
C PRO A 17 -39.52 49.61 -59.52
N VAL A 18 -40.39 49.62 -58.51
CA VAL A 18 -40.31 50.56 -57.38
C VAL A 18 -39.02 50.30 -56.59
N PRO A 19 -38.19 51.33 -56.33
CA PRO A 19 -36.98 51.18 -55.54
C PRO A 19 -37.33 50.79 -54.09
N PRO A 20 -36.57 49.87 -53.47
CA PRO A 20 -36.82 49.47 -52.09
C PRO A 20 -36.64 50.66 -51.13
N PRO A 21 -37.42 50.72 -50.04
CA PRO A 21 -37.38 51.83 -49.10
C PRO A 21 -35.99 51.97 -48.45
N PRO A 22 -35.47 53.21 -48.32
CA PRO A 22 -34.19 53.44 -47.67
C PRO A 22 -34.30 53.08 -46.19
N GLY A 23 -33.53 52.07 -45.77
CA GLY A 23 -33.49 51.59 -44.38
C GLY A 23 -33.90 50.13 -44.17
N ALA A 24 -34.20 49.37 -45.24
CA ALA A 24 -34.30 47.92 -45.10
C ALA A 24 -32.92 47.34 -44.72
N PRO A 25 -32.76 46.67 -43.56
CA PRO A 25 -31.49 46.05 -43.22
C PRO A 25 -31.15 45.00 -44.28
N LEU A 26 -30.00 45.17 -44.95
CA LEU A 26 -29.38 44.10 -45.74
C LEU A 26 -29.30 42.86 -44.84
N PRO A 27 -29.69 41.65 -45.31
CA PRO A 27 -29.46 40.45 -44.53
C PRO A 27 -27.96 40.35 -44.25
N SER A 28 -27.58 40.59 -42.99
CA SER A 28 -26.22 40.36 -42.54
C SER A 28 -25.98 38.87 -42.67
N ALA A 29 -25.10 38.45 -43.58
CA ALA A 29 -24.64 37.07 -43.62
C ALA A 29 -23.95 36.78 -42.28
N ASN A 30 -24.65 36.09 -41.39
CA ASN A 30 -24.16 35.71 -40.07
C ASN A 30 -22.88 34.89 -40.24
N THR A 31 -21.84 35.21 -39.48
CA THR A 31 -20.58 34.46 -39.48
C THR A 31 -20.84 33.04 -38.96
N ASN A 32 -20.40 32.01 -39.68
CA ASN A 32 -20.67 30.63 -39.27
C ASN A 32 -19.96 30.31 -37.94
N GLY A 33 -20.72 30.00 -36.90
CA GLY A 33 -20.20 29.68 -35.57
C GLY A 33 -19.19 28.52 -35.57
N LEU A 34 -19.36 27.50 -36.43
CA LEU A 34 -18.38 26.42 -36.57
C LEU A 34 -17.04 26.91 -37.12
N ALA A 35 -17.00 27.95 -37.96
CA ALA A 35 -15.73 28.48 -38.46
C ALA A 35 -14.91 29.14 -37.34
N ILE A 36 -15.59 29.83 -36.42
CA ILE A 36 -14.98 30.43 -35.22
C ILE A 36 -14.53 29.32 -34.25
N THR A 37 -15.38 28.32 -34.00
CA THR A 37 -15.02 27.18 -33.14
C THR A 37 -13.86 26.37 -33.73
N SER A 38 -13.78 26.22 -35.06
CA SER A 38 -12.64 25.54 -35.71
C SER A 38 -11.32 26.31 -35.59
N LEU A 39 -11.36 27.64 -35.58
CA LEU A 39 -10.19 28.48 -35.36
C LEU A 39 -9.74 28.39 -33.90
N ILE A 40 -10.67 28.51 -32.95
CA ILE A 40 -10.36 28.40 -31.52
C ILE A 40 -9.83 27.01 -31.19
N ALA A 41 -10.44 25.94 -31.72
CA ALA A 41 -9.95 24.57 -31.55
C ALA A 41 -8.63 24.29 -32.27
N GLY A 42 -8.33 24.99 -33.37
CA GLY A 42 -7.03 24.92 -34.05
C GLY A 42 -5.91 25.67 -33.31
N VAL A 43 -6.26 26.73 -32.58
CA VAL A 43 -5.33 27.52 -31.76
C VAL A 43 -5.12 26.90 -30.38
N VAL A 44 -6.18 26.33 -29.79
CA VAL A 44 -6.16 25.63 -28.51
C VAL A 44 -5.98 24.15 -28.80
N CYS A 45 -4.72 23.69 -28.84
CA CYS A 45 -4.21 22.35 -29.19
C CYS A 45 -4.80 21.12 -28.42
N LEU A 46 -6.04 21.16 -27.92
CA LEU A 46 -6.59 20.13 -27.05
C LEU A 46 -7.04 18.86 -27.78
N VAL A 47 -7.42 18.93 -29.08
CA VAL A 47 -7.69 17.70 -29.86
C VAL A 47 -7.45 17.91 -31.38
N PRO A 48 -6.26 17.60 -31.91
CA PRO A 48 -5.89 17.86 -33.30
C PRO A 48 -6.83 17.32 -34.39
N PRO A 49 -7.43 16.10 -34.28
CA PRO A 49 -8.33 15.60 -35.33
C PRO A 49 -9.69 16.32 -35.38
N LEU A 50 -10.16 16.93 -34.27
CA LEU A 50 -11.46 17.60 -34.23
C LEU A 50 -11.47 18.92 -35.00
N GLY A 51 -10.39 19.71 -34.95
CA GLY A 51 -10.29 20.97 -35.71
C GLY A 51 -10.37 20.76 -37.22
N LEU A 52 -9.80 19.66 -37.71
CA LEU A 52 -9.77 19.29 -39.13
C LEU A 52 -11.15 18.82 -39.63
N VAL A 53 -11.84 18.00 -38.82
CA VAL A 53 -13.21 17.54 -39.12
C VAL A 53 -14.20 18.70 -39.08
N LEU A 54 -14.14 19.54 -38.04
CA LEU A 54 -15.05 20.67 -37.89
C LEU A 54 -14.83 21.74 -38.97
N GLY A 55 -13.57 22.01 -39.34
CA GLY A 55 -13.24 22.91 -40.45
C GLY A 55 -13.77 22.40 -41.81
N ALA A 56 -13.68 21.09 -42.07
CA ALA A 56 -14.23 20.48 -43.29
C ALA A 56 -15.77 20.57 -43.35
N VAL A 57 -16.45 20.36 -42.22
CA VAL A 57 -17.91 20.52 -42.11
C VAL A 57 -18.31 21.99 -42.27
N ALA A 58 -17.60 22.93 -41.64
CA ALA A 58 -17.84 24.37 -41.75
C ALA A 58 -17.74 24.85 -43.21
N LEU A 59 -16.72 24.40 -43.95
CA LEU A 59 -16.56 24.73 -45.37
C LEU A 59 -17.71 24.20 -46.25
N ARG A 60 -18.23 23.01 -45.93
CA ARG A 60 -19.36 22.42 -46.65
C ARG A 60 -20.66 23.17 -46.37
N GLN A 61 -20.85 23.69 -45.16
CA GLN A 61 -22.00 24.55 -44.79
C GLN A 61 -21.90 25.93 -45.43
N ILE A 62 -20.73 26.57 -45.37
CA ILE A 62 -20.45 27.87 -46.00
C ILE A 62 -20.73 27.83 -47.50
N LYS A 63 -20.27 26.77 -48.20
CA LYS A 63 -20.50 26.59 -49.64
C LYS A 63 -21.98 26.40 -50.00
N ARG A 64 -22.78 25.78 -49.12
CA ARG A 64 -24.20 25.50 -49.36
C ARG A 64 -25.13 26.65 -48.97
N ARG A 65 -24.77 27.42 -47.94
CA ARG A 65 -25.62 28.46 -47.35
C ARG A 65 -25.19 29.90 -47.69
N GLY A 66 -24.04 30.09 -48.34
CA GLY A 66 -23.55 31.41 -48.74
C GLY A 66 -23.03 32.27 -47.58
N GLU A 67 -22.69 31.64 -46.46
CA GLU A 67 -22.26 32.31 -45.22
C GLU A 67 -20.82 32.84 -45.33
N ARG A 68 -20.46 33.88 -44.57
CA ARG A 68 -19.08 34.42 -44.50
C ARG A 68 -18.25 33.65 -43.48
N GLY A 69 -16.97 33.40 -43.78
CA GLY A 69 -16.05 32.68 -42.87
C GLY A 69 -15.09 31.68 -43.53
N LYS A 70 -15.08 31.58 -44.87
CA LYS A 70 -14.24 30.62 -45.62
C LYS A 70 -12.75 30.74 -45.32
N GLY A 71 -12.21 31.97 -45.24
CA GLY A 71 -10.80 32.20 -44.91
C GLY A 71 -10.44 31.77 -43.49
N LEU A 72 -11.36 31.96 -42.53
CA LEU A 72 -11.18 31.59 -41.13
C LEU A 72 -11.15 30.07 -40.95
N ALA A 73 -12.04 29.34 -41.62
CA ALA A 73 -12.07 27.88 -41.59
C ALA A 73 -10.81 27.26 -42.25
N ILE A 74 -10.32 27.86 -43.34
CA ILE A 74 -9.06 27.43 -43.97
C ILE A 74 -7.87 27.68 -43.03
N ALA A 75 -7.79 28.86 -42.42
CA ALA A 75 -6.74 29.17 -41.45
C ALA A 75 -6.75 28.19 -40.25
N GLY A 76 -7.93 27.89 -39.69
CA GLY A 76 -8.08 26.92 -38.59
C GLY A 76 -7.62 25.51 -38.97
N MET A 77 -7.91 25.03 -40.19
CA MET A 77 -7.44 23.73 -40.67
C MET A 77 -5.93 23.70 -40.92
N VAL A 78 -5.36 24.75 -41.51
CA VAL A 78 -3.91 24.83 -41.77
C VAL A 78 -3.13 24.87 -40.47
N LEU A 79 -3.58 25.68 -39.50
CA LEU A 79 -2.98 25.71 -38.16
C LEU A 79 -3.11 24.36 -37.47
N SER A 80 -4.26 23.69 -37.57
CA SER A 80 -4.45 22.33 -37.02
C SER A 80 -3.51 21.30 -37.65
N LEU A 81 -3.29 21.37 -38.96
CA LEU A 81 -2.35 20.49 -39.69
C LEU A 81 -0.90 20.74 -39.29
N ILE A 82 -0.48 22.01 -39.21
CA ILE A 82 0.87 22.38 -38.78
C ILE A 82 1.10 21.94 -37.33
N SER A 83 0.16 22.21 -36.43
CA SER A 83 0.24 21.75 -35.03
C SER A 83 0.28 20.23 -34.93
N SER A 84 -0.51 19.51 -35.73
CA SER A 84 -0.48 18.03 -35.76
C SER A 84 0.87 17.49 -36.24
N LEU A 85 1.47 18.12 -37.26
CA LEU A 85 2.78 17.74 -37.77
C LEU A 85 3.89 18.05 -36.76
N LEU A 86 3.84 19.21 -36.09
CA LEU A 86 4.80 19.56 -35.04
C LEU A 86 4.72 18.61 -33.85
N ILE A 87 3.51 18.21 -33.45
CA ILE A 87 3.30 17.20 -32.42
C ILE A 87 3.88 15.85 -32.89
N ALA A 88 3.51 15.37 -34.08
CA ALA A 88 4.01 14.10 -34.61
C ALA A 88 5.55 14.07 -34.74
N VAL A 89 6.16 15.17 -35.20
CA VAL A 89 7.61 15.32 -35.28
C VAL A 89 8.22 15.29 -33.88
N GLY A 90 7.68 16.03 -32.91
CA GLY A 90 8.23 16.00 -31.55
C GLY A 90 8.09 14.64 -30.85
N PHE A 91 7.08 13.83 -31.21
CA PHE A 91 6.98 12.43 -30.77
C PHE A 91 8.02 11.56 -31.48
N ALA A 92 8.23 11.73 -32.78
CA ALA A 92 9.19 10.96 -33.56
C ALA A 92 10.66 11.29 -33.21
N THR A 93 10.95 12.53 -32.82
CA THR A 93 12.30 12.99 -32.43
C THR A 93 12.59 12.84 -30.94
N GLY A 94 11.59 12.45 -30.13
CA GLY A 94 11.72 12.34 -28.68
C GLY A 94 11.69 13.69 -27.94
N ALA A 95 11.39 14.80 -28.62
CA ALA A 95 11.29 16.13 -28.00
C ALA A 95 10.18 16.23 -26.93
N PHE A 96 9.21 15.31 -26.92
CA PHE A 96 8.21 15.16 -25.86
C PHE A 96 8.52 14.05 -24.84
N GLY A 97 9.72 13.46 -24.88
CA GLY A 97 10.12 12.36 -23.97
C GLY A 97 9.93 12.72 -22.50
N ASP A 98 10.46 13.87 -22.09
CA ASP A 98 10.36 14.36 -20.69
C ASP A 98 8.92 14.56 -20.22
N ALA A 99 8.03 15.03 -21.11
CA ALA A 99 6.62 15.23 -20.79
C ALA A 99 5.88 13.89 -20.62
N LEU A 100 6.20 12.90 -21.46
CA LEU A 100 5.62 11.56 -21.37
C LEU A 100 6.15 10.80 -20.16
N ASP A 101 7.43 10.94 -19.85
CA ASP A 101 8.03 10.34 -18.67
C ASP A 101 7.50 10.98 -17.39
N GLY A 102 7.24 12.29 -17.40
CA GLY A 102 6.50 12.97 -16.32
C GLY A 102 5.09 12.40 -16.12
N VAL A 103 4.32 12.21 -17.20
CA VAL A 103 2.97 11.61 -17.13
C VAL A 103 3.00 10.16 -16.64
N ARG A 104 3.99 9.36 -17.08
CA ARG A 104 4.20 7.99 -16.58
C ARG A 104 4.51 7.98 -15.10
N LYS A 105 5.43 8.84 -14.65
CA LYS A 105 5.83 8.94 -13.24
C LYS A 105 4.65 9.32 -12.35
N VAL A 106 3.84 10.29 -12.77
CA VAL A 106 2.60 10.66 -12.05
C VAL A 106 1.62 9.48 -12.00
N LYS A 107 1.45 8.76 -13.11
CA LYS A 107 0.59 7.57 -13.16
C LYS A 107 1.07 6.49 -12.18
N ASP A 108 2.37 6.22 -12.15
CA ASP A 108 2.96 5.21 -11.28
C ASP A 108 2.91 5.63 -9.79
N GLU A 109 3.10 6.92 -9.49
CA GLU A 109 2.91 7.48 -8.15
C GLU A 109 1.44 7.37 -7.68
N VAL A 110 0.48 7.66 -8.55
CA VAL A 110 -0.95 7.50 -8.22
C VAL A 110 -1.32 6.02 -8.04
N ALA A 111 -0.75 5.13 -8.85
CA ALA A 111 -1.02 3.69 -8.76
C ALA A 111 -0.44 3.05 -7.48
N SER A 112 0.73 3.52 -7.02
CA SER A 112 1.40 3.03 -5.80
C SER A 112 0.96 3.76 -4.53
N SER A 113 0.29 4.91 -4.65
CA SER A 113 -0.28 5.61 -3.51
C SER A 113 -1.60 4.98 -3.11
N HIS A 114 -1.58 4.20 -2.04
CA HIS A 114 -2.75 3.56 -1.47
C HIS A 114 -3.29 4.34 -0.27
N SER A 115 -4.57 4.18 -0.01
CA SER A 115 -5.15 4.64 1.25
C SER A 115 -4.57 3.81 2.39
N ALA A 116 -4.24 4.44 3.53
CA ALA A 116 -3.80 3.71 4.72
C ALA A 116 -4.84 2.66 5.16
N PHE A 117 -6.13 2.89 4.87
CA PHE A 117 -7.23 1.93 5.12
C PHE A 117 -7.21 0.67 4.23
N SER A 118 -6.40 0.66 3.17
CA SER A 118 -6.35 -0.45 2.20
C SER A 118 -5.15 -1.37 2.34
N LEU A 119 -4.27 -1.08 3.30
CA LEU A 119 -3.10 -1.87 3.64
C LEU A 119 -3.51 -3.29 4.08
N ARG A 120 -2.81 -4.29 3.54
CA ARG A 120 -3.03 -5.72 3.79
C ARG A 120 -1.78 -6.33 4.39
N THR A 121 -1.95 -7.44 5.11
CA THR A 121 -0.85 -8.28 5.58
C THR A 121 0.14 -8.58 4.45
N GLY A 122 1.41 -8.27 4.66
CA GLY A 122 2.47 -8.42 3.66
C GLY A 122 2.73 -7.19 2.79
N ASP A 123 1.93 -6.13 2.89
CA ASP A 123 2.22 -4.90 2.16
C ASP A 123 3.38 -4.15 2.82
N CYS A 124 4.42 -3.89 2.03
CA CYS A 124 5.50 -2.97 2.39
C CYS A 124 5.19 -1.57 1.86
N PHE A 125 5.47 -0.54 2.67
CA PHE A 125 5.13 0.83 2.31
C PHE A 125 6.11 1.86 2.89
N ASP A 126 6.17 3.00 2.20
CA ASP A 126 6.74 4.23 2.71
C ASP A 126 5.64 5.11 3.31
N GLN A 127 5.95 5.74 4.44
CA GLN A 127 5.07 6.68 5.12
C GLN A 127 5.57 8.13 4.95
N PRO A 128 4.67 9.13 4.96
CA PRO A 128 5.09 10.53 5.00
C PRO A 128 6.06 10.77 6.15
N GLY A 129 7.17 11.47 5.93
CA GLY A 129 8.16 11.72 7.01
C GLY A 129 9.11 10.56 7.37
N GLY A 130 8.91 9.36 6.82
CA GLY A 130 9.95 8.33 6.63
C GLY A 130 10.41 7.52 7.85
N THR A 131 9.72 7.57 8.99
CA THR A 131 10.05 6.79 10.21
C THR A 131 8.79 6.52 11.01
N ALA A 132 8.79 5.49 11.86
CA ALA A 132 7.73 5.22 12.83
C ALA A 132 7.47 6.44 13.74
N LYS A 133 6.53 7.30 13.36
CA LYS A 133 6.11 8.50 14.09
C LYS A 133 4.62 8.49 14.28
N GLU A 134 4.17 8.95 15.44
CA GLU A 134 2.76 9.21 15.72
C GLU A 134 2.28 10.38 14.87
N GLN A 135 1.56 10.07 13.81
CA GLN A 135 0.94 11.07 12.94
C GLN A 135 -0.27 10.46 12.22
N GLU A 136 -1.24 11.29 11.87
CA GLU A 136 -2.35 10.87 11.04
C GLU A 136 -1.88 10.74 9.58
N VAL A 137 -2.11 9.57 9.00
CA VAL A 137 -1.69 9.25 7.63
C VAL A 137 -2.89 8.80 6.82
N GLU A 138 -3.30 9.62 5.85
CA GLU A 138 -4.38 9.25 4.93
C GLU A 138 -3.90 8.34 3.79
N ARG A 139 -2.67 8.60 3.31
CA ARG A 139 -2.08 7.90 2.17
C ARG A 139 -0.67 7.44 2.48
N VAL A 140 -0.39 6.22 2.05
CA VAL A 140 0.92 5.59 2.08
C VAL A 140 1.32 5.22 0.66
N LYS A 141 2.61 5.01 0.43
CA LYS A 141 3.10 4.52 -0.85
C LYS A 141 3.50 3.06 -0.69
N SER A 142 2.76 2.14 -1.28
CA SER A 142 3.18 0.74 -1.31
C SER A 142 4.38 0.57 -2.23
N VAL A 143 5.31 -0.27 -1.80
CA VAL A 143 6.58 -0.54 -2.49
C VAL A 143 6.86 -2.04 -2.46
N ASP A 144 7.78 -2.49 -3.31
CA ASP A 144 8.27 -3.87 -3.24
C ASP A 144 9.10 -4.04 -1.97
N CYS A 145 8.78 -5.05 -1.16
CA CYS A 145 9.52 -5.38 0.06
C CYS A 145 11.01 -5.64 -0.18
N ALA A 146 11.40 -6.08 -1.38
CA ALA A 146 12.81 -6.25 -1.75
C ALA A 146 13.58 -4.91 -1.85
N THR A 147 12.87 -3.79 -1.95
CA THR A 147 13.44 -2.44 -1.94
C THR A 147 13.39 -1.81 -0.54
N PRO A 148 14.27 -0.84 -0.23
CA PRO A 148 14.21 -0.15 1.05
C PRO A 148 12.86 0.52 1.31
N HIS A 149 12.25 0.27 2.47
CA HIS A 149 10.91 0.75 2.82
C HIS A 149 10.78 1.08 4.31
N ASP A 150 9.73 1.82 4.68
CA ASP A 150 9.53 2.26 6.06
C ASP A 150 8.87 1.20 6.94
N ALA A 151 7.91 0.45 6.41
CA ALA A 151 7.13 -0.48 7.21
C ALA A 151 6.55 -1.63 6.39
N GLU A 152 6.24 -2.73 7.07
CA GLU A 152 5.57 -3.90 6.52
C GLU A 152 4.41 -4.32 7.43
N VAL A 153 3.24 -4.52 6.85
CA VAL A 153 2.04 -4.89 7.59
C VAL A 153 2.10 -6.35 8.03
N ALA A 154 2.13 -6.58 9.34
CA ALA A 154 2.08 -7.90 9.94
C ALA A 154 0.63 -8.44 10.02
N GLY A 155 -0.36 -7.57 10.18
CA GLY A 155 -1.76 -7.99 10.28
C GLY A 155 -2.72 -6.86 10.65
N SER A 156 -3.97 -7.23 10.93
CA SER A 156 -4.97 -6.28 11.42
C SER A 156 -6.02 -6.96 12.29
N PHE A 157 -6.73 -6.17 13.08
CA PHE A 157 -7.89 -6.61 13.84
C PHE A 157 -8.98 -5.53 13.88
N GLN A 158 -10.19 -5.94 14.24
CA GLN A 158 -11.36 -5.05 14.32
C GLN A 158 -11.67 -4.70 15.77
N LEU A 159 -11.85 -3.40 16.05
CA LEU A 159 -12.34 -2.89 17.31
C LEU A 159 -13.84 -3.16 17.43
N ALA A 160 -14.25 -3.62 18.61
CA ALA A 160 -15.65 -3.88 18.92
C ALA A 160 -16.39 -2.59 19.36
N GLY A 161 -17.72 -2.61 19.27
CA GLY A 161 -18.58 -1.55 19.78
C GLY A 161 -18.98 -0.49 18.75
N SER A 162 -20.02 0.27 19.09
CA SER A 162 -20.58 1.33 18.24
C SER A 162 -20.02 2.72 18.56
N ALA A 163 -19.68 2.98 19.83
CA ALA A 163 -19.07 4.23 20.29
C ALA A 163 -17.55 4.21 20.15
N TYR A 164 -16.95 5.36 19.85
CA TYR A 164 -15.49 5.50 19.74
C TYR A 164 -14.84 5.27 21.11
N PRO A 165 -13.94 4.28 21.28
CA PRO A 165 -13.36 3.94 22.58
C PRO A 165 -12.46 5.02 23.19
N GLY A 166 -11.95 5.93 22.36
CA GLY A 166 -10.90 6.88 22.73
C GLY A 166 -9.51 6.30 22.49
N VAL A 167 -8.55 7.18 22.18
CA VAL A 167 -7.17 6.81 21.82
C VAL A 167 -6.49 5.94 22.89
N PRO A 168 -6.52 6.27 24.21
CA PRO A 168 -5.81 5.47 25.21
C PRO A 168 -6.30 4.02 25.33
N ALA A 169 -7.60 3.78 25.11
CA ALA A 169 -8.15 2.43 25.13
C ALA A 169 -7.75 1.63 23.87
N ILE A 170 -7.61 2.32 22.73
CA ILE A 170 -7.19 1.71 21.48
C ILE A 170 -5.70 1.37 21.53
N GLU A 171 -4.84 2.29 22.00
CA GLU A 171 -3.39 2.08 22.14
C GLU A 171 -3.08 0.88 23.02
N LYS A 172 -3.68 0.80 24.22
CA LYS A 172 -3.52 -0.36 25.11
C LYS A 172 -3.86 -1.69 24.43
N LEU A 173 -4.94 -1.72 23.64
CA LEU A 173 -5.32 -2.92 22.89
C LEU A 173 -4.36 -3.18 21.71
N ALA A 174 -3.90 -2.14 21.02
CA ALA A 174 -3.00 -2.26 19.89
C ALA A 174 -1.62 -2.76 20.33
N GLU A 175 -1.06 -2.26 21.42
CA GLU A 175 0.22 -2.70 21.98
C GLU A 175 0.23 -4.20 22.26
N GLU A 176 -0.77 -4.72 22.98
CA GLU A 176 -0.86 -6.15 23.31
C GLU A 176 -1.07 -7.01 22.05
N ARG A 177 -2.01 -6.59 21.19
CA ARG A 177 -2.47 -7.42 20.07
C ARG A 177 -1.52 -7.37 18.88
N CYS A 178 -0.91 -6.22 18.60
CA CYS A 178 0.02 -6.08 17.49
C CYS A 178 1.35 -6.80 17.74
N VAL A 179 1.82 -6.88 18.99
CA VAL A 179 2.95 -7.74 19.35
C VAL A 179 2.64 -9.20 19.03
N SER A 180 1.51 -9.73 19.52
CA SER A 180 1.11 -11.13 19.23
C SER A 180 0.87 -11.41 17.74
N ILE A 181 0.39 -10.42 16.98
CA ILE A 181 0.24 -10.53 15.52
C ILE A 181 1.62 -10.55 14.85
N GLY A 182 2.54 -9.67 15.27
CA GLY A 182 3.90 -9.60 14.77
C GLY A 182 4.67 -10.90 14.97
N GLU A 183 4.60 -11.50 16.17
CA GLU A 183 5.25 -12.78 16.49
C GLU A 183 4.74 -13.94 15.62
N LYS A 184 3.46 -13.95 15.27
CA LYS A 184 2.88 -14.96 14.37
C LYS A 184 3.24 -14.73 12.91
N TYR A 185 3.46 -13.48 12.54
CA TYR A 185 3.86 -13.07 11.20
C TYR A 185 5.35 -13.33 10.93
N SER A 186 6.19 -13.12 11.95
CA SER A 186 7.62 -13.33 11.92
C SER A 186 8.04 -14.32 13.01
N LEU A 187 7.89 -15.61 12.72
CA LEU A 187 8.30 -16.69 13.63
C LEU A 187 9.82 -16.74 13.83
N ASP A 188 10.60 -16.19 12.89
CA ASP A 188 12.04 -16.02 13.08
C ASP A 188 12.34 -14.63 13.66
N SER A 189 12.15 -14.47 14.97
CA SER A 189 12.41 -13.22 15.69
C SER A 189 13.86 -12.74 15.56
N TRP A 190 14.83 -13.65 15.35
CA TRP A 190 16.24 -13.29 15.15
C TRP A 190 16.51 -12.69 13.77
N ALA A 191 15.58 -12.87 12.82
CA ALA A 191 15.64 -12.23 11.51
C ALA A 191 15.05 -10.81 11.51
N VAL A 192 14.31 -10.44 12.56
CA VAL A 192 13.78 -9.08 12.72
C VAL A 192 14.94 -8.12 13.01
N PRO A 193 15.15 -7.07 12.18
CA PRO A 193 16.20 -6.10 12.40
C PRO A 193 16.03 -5.33 13.72
N GLU A 194 17.14 -4.95 14.37
CA GLU A 194 17.12 -4.16 15.62
C GLU A 194 16.44 -2.79 15.45
N ASN A 195 16.43 -2.23 14.23
CA ASN A 195 15.74 -0.98 13.94
C ASN A 195 14.26 -1.17 13.59
N ALA A 196 13.72 -2.39 13.61
CA ALA A 196 12.31 -2.67 13.38
C ALA A 196 11.56 -2.64 14.72
N VAL A 197 10.57 -1.76 14.83
CA VAL A 197 9.69 -1.65 16.00
C VAL A 197 8.26 -2.03 15.65
N THR A 198 7.49 -2.47 16.65
CA THR A 198 6.04 -2.65 16.47
C THR A 198 5.40 -1.29 16.29
N PHE A 199 4.62 -1.15 15.22
CA PHE A 199 3.91 0.06 14.86
C PHE A 199 2.47 -0.28 14.50
N TYR A 200 1.57 0.68 14.66
CA TYR A 200 0.18 0.48 14.29
C TYR A 200 -0.50 1.75 13.79
N TYR A 201 -1.41 1.57 12.83
CA TYR A 201 -2.43 2.56 12.52
C TYR A 201 -3.72 2.18 13.22
N HIS A 202 -4.45 3.19 13.69
CA HIS A 202 -5.74 2.99 14.33
C HIS A 202 -6.76 4.04 13.88
N PRO A 203 -8.06 3.80 14.10
CA PRO A 203 -9.10 4.74 13.67
C PRO A 203 -9.07 6.04 14.49
N THR A 204 -9.39 7.15 13.82
CA THR A 204 -9.66 8.43 14.49
C THR A 204 -11.14 8.53 14.84
N ALA A 205 -11.48 9.49 15.72
CA ALA A 205 -12.89 9.76 16.02
C ALA A 205 -13.68 10.18 14.76
N GLU A 206 -12.99 10.77 13.78
CA GLU A 206 -13.56 11.15 12.49
C GLU A 206 -13.79 9.94 11.59
N SER A 207 -12.77 9.11 11.34
CA SER A 207 -12.89 7.91 10.49
C SER A 207 -13.92 6.92 11.05
N TRP A 208 -14.00 6.79 12.38
CA TRP A 208 -14.99 5.99 13.08
C TRP A 208 -16.44 6.42 12.79
N ARG A 209 -16.68 7.74 12.71
CA ARG A 209 -18.02 8.30 12.48
C ARG A 209 -18.39 8.31 11.01
N GLN A 210 -17.49 8.79 10.17
CA GLN A 210 -17.77 9.10 8.76
C GLN A 210 -17.70 7.87 7.86
N VAL A 211 -16.63 7.08 7.96
CA VAL A 211 -16.38 5.92 7.09
C VAL A 211 -16.51 4.58 7.80
N LYS A 212 -16.93 4.61 9.07
CA LYS A 212 -17.13 3.43 9.93
C LYS A 212 -15.86 2.59 10.11
N ASP A 213 -14.69 3.20 10.04
CA ASP A 213 -13.44 2.49 10.28
C ASP A 213 -13.35 1.97 11.73
N ARG A 214 -13.03 0.68 11.85
CA ARG A 214 -12.85 -0.07 13.09
C ARG A 214 -11.52 -0.80 13.11
N THR A 215 -10.66 -0.59 12.11
CA THR A 215 -9.49 -1.42 11.86
C THR A 215 -8.29 -0.86 12.59
N VAL A 216 -7.60 -1.71 13.35
CA VAL A 216 -6.22 -1.46 13.75
C VAL A 216 -5.33 -2.29 12.84
N THR A 217 -4.38 -1.63 12.18
CA THR A 217 -3.41 -2.26 11.27
C THR A 217 -2.07 -2.31 11.97
N CYS A 218 -1.56 -3.51 12.21
CA CYS A 218 -0.30 -3.78 12.88
C CYS A 218 0.82 -3.96 11.84
N ALA A 219 1.96 -3.32 12.07
CA ALA A 219 3.11 -3.35 11.18
C ALA A 219 4.42 -3.44 11.97
N PHE A 220 5.46 -3.93 11.31
CA PHE A 220 6.83 -3.61 11.70
C PHE A 220 7.24 -2.33 10.97
N ALA A 221 7.87 -1.39 11.66
CA ALA A 221 8.34 -0.15 11.05
C ALA A 221 9.79 0.16 11.44
N ALA A 222 10.54 0.75 10.53
CA ALA A 222 11.87 1.28 10.82
C ALA A 222 11.76 2.46 11.81
N GLU A 223 12.37 2.32 12.98
CA GLU A 223 12.60 3.43 13.90
C GLU A 223 13.60 4.43 13.29
N LYS A 224 14.65 3.90 12.64
CA LYS A 224 15.68 4.66 11.94
C LYS A 224 16.02 3.98 10.62
N GLY A 225 16.34 4.78 9.61
CA GLY A 225 16.75 4.26 8.29
C GLY A 225 15.56 3.64 7.55
N LYS A 226 15.78 2.44 6.97
CA LYS A 226 14.79 1.68 6.21
C LYS A 226 14.91 0.20 6.56
N LEU A 227 13.81 -0.53 6.42
CA LEU A 227 13.80 -1.99 6.35
C LEU A 227 14.16 -2.42 4.93
N THR A 228 14.60 -3.67 4.74
CA THR A 228 14.87 -4.24 3.42
C THR A 228 14.62 -5.74 3.46
N GLY A 229 13.88 -6.24 2.48
CA GLY A 229 13.33 -7.60 2.50
C GLY A 229 12.07 -7.67 3.35
N SER A 230 11.26 -8.70 3.10
CA SER A 230 10.09 -9.00 3.93
C SER A 230 10.54 -9.65 5.24
N LEU A 231 9.94 -9.23 6.35
CA LEU A 231 10.05 -9.82 7.68
C LEU A 231 9.13 -11.03 7.87
N ARG A 232 8.37 -11.41 6.84
CA ARG A 232 7.42 -12.53 6.91
C ARG A 232 8.13 -13.87 7.01
N ALA A 233 8.00 -14.49 8.17
CA ALA A 233 8.49 -15.83 8.46
C ALA A 233 7.33 -16.63 9.07
N ASP A 234 6.43 -17.14 8.23
CA ASP A 234 5.26 -17.91 8.66
C ASP A 234 5.14 -19.22 7.87
N GLY A 235 4.08 -20.00 8.14
CA GLY A 235 3.87 -21.30 7.48
C GLY A 235 3.72 -21.25 5.95
N THR A 236 3.68 -20.07 5.34
CA THR A 236 3.65 -19.90 3.87
C THR A 236 5.02 -19.57 3.27
N THR A 237 5.97 -19.07 4.07
CA THR A 237 7.32 -18.71 3.62
C THR A 237 8.39 -19.67 4.15
N LEU A 238 8.14 -20.32 5.28
CA LEU A 238 9.05 -21.26 5.92
C LEU A 238 8.91 -22.68 5.35
N THR A 239 10.05 -23.39 5.29
CA THR A 239 10.04 -24.84 5.07
C THR A 239 9.47 -25.59 6.27
N ALA A 240 9.05 -26.85 6.08
CA ALA A 240 8.55 -27.68 7.18
C ALA A 240 9.58 -27.85 8.32
N ASP A 241 10.86 -27.99 7.98
CA ASP A 241 11.95 -28.09 8.96
C ASP A 241 12.07 -26.79 9.78
N GLN A 242 12.10 -25.63 9.11
CA GLN A 242 12.18 -24.33 9.78
C GLN A 242 10.97 -24.06 10.66
N LEU A 243 9.75 -24.29 10.13
CA LEU A 243 8.51 -24.07 10.86
C LEU A 243 8.45 -24.95 12.11
N THR A 244 8.79 -26.24 12.00
CA THR A 244 8.79 -27.17 13.13
C THR A 244 9.78 -26.74 14.20
N TYR A 245 10.98 -26.31 13.79
CA TYR A 245 12.00 -25.82 14.69
C TYR A 245 11.58 -24.54 15.42
N LEU A 246 11.12 -23.53 14.69
CA LEU A 246 10.72 -22.24 15.27
C LEU A 246 9.50 -22.39 16.17
N GLU A 247 8.48 -23.15 15.80
CA GLU A 247 7.31 -23.39 16.67
C GLU A 247 7.71 -24.11 17.98
N ALA A 248 8.71 -24.98 17.95
CA ALA A 248 9.19 -25.64 19.16
C ALA A 248 9.90 -24.67 20.11
N LEU A 249 10.73 -23.78 19.58
CA LEU A 249 11.55 -22.87 20.38
C LEU A 249 10.75 -21.65 20.83
N ASN A 250 9.93 -21.07 19.96
CA ASN A 250 9.07 -19.93 20.31
C ASN A 250 8.06 -20.30 21.41
N ALA A 251 7.63 -21.56 21.49
CA ALA A 251 6.78 -22.02 22.59
C ALA A 251 7.52 -22.00 23.93
N VAL A 252 8.81 -22.33 23.96
CA VAL A 252 9.65 -22.26 25.16
C VAL A 252 9.86 -20.81 25.57
N ASP A 253 10.22 -19.94 24.62
CA ASP A 253 10.40 -18.49 24.87
C ASP A 253 9.12 -17.87 25.45
N ALA A 254 7.96 -18.19 24.86
CA ALA A 254 6.66 -17.71 25.34
C ALA A 254 6.26 -18.28 26.72
N ALA A 255 6.83 -19.41 27.15
CA ALA A 255 6.64 -19.94 28.50
C ALA A 255 7.58 -19.27 29.51
N LEU A 256 8.82 -19.00 29.13
CA LEU A 256 9.80 -18.25 29.94
C LEU A 256 9.31 -16.83 30.23
N LEU A 257 8.73 -16.14 29.24
CA LEU A 257 8.17 -14.78 29.41
C LEU A 257 6.98 -14.69 30.40
N LYS A 258 6.45 -15.81 30.87
CA LYS A 258 5.36 -15.87 31.85
C LYS A 258 5.86 -16.09 33.27
N GLU A 259 7.15 -15.90 33.50
CA GLU A 259 7.74 -15.92 34.84
C GLU A 259 6.96 -14.97 35.78
N PRO A 260 6.61 -15.41 36.99
CA PRO A 260 5.99 -14.55 37.98
C PRO A 260 6.85 -13.33 38.32
N GLU A 261 6.21 -12.20 38.64
CA GLU A 261 6.92 -11.00 39.12
C GLU A 261 7.41 -11.16 40.58
N ASP A 262 6.68 -11.94 41.38
CA ASP A 262 7.02 -12.21 42.78
C ASP A 262 7.97 -13.41 42.88
N ASP A 263 9.05 -13.25 43.64
CA ASP A 263 10.03 -14.32 43.89
C ASP A 263 9.41 -15.49 44.70
N PRO A 264 10.00 -16.71 44.66
CA PRO A 264 9.52 -17.88 45.40
C PRO A 264 9.40 -17.69 46.91
N GLU A 265 10.16 -16.78 47.52
CA GLU A 265 10.04 -16.41 48.94
C GLU A 265 8.70 -15.71 49.25
N THR A 266 8.12 -15.05 48.25
CA THR A 266 6.86 -14.30 48.34
C THR A 266 5.69 -15.13 47.82
N ASP A 267 5.85 -15.78 46.66
CA ASP A 267 4.83 -16.63 46.03
C ASP A 267 5.43 -17.92 45.46
N LEU A 268 5.71 -18.88 46.34
CA LEU A 268 6.20 -20.21 45.93
C LEU A 268 5.18 -20.92 45.03
N ASP A 269 3.88 -20.85 45.34
CA ASP A 269 2.82 -21.56 44.60
C ASP A 269 2.77 -21.10 43.14
N GLY A 270 2.87 -19.80 42.88
CA GLY A 270 2.95 -19.24 41.53
C GLY A 270 4.20 -19.69 40.78
N ASN A 271 5.35 -19.68 41.45
CA ASN A 271 6.63 -20.08 40.86
C ASN A 271 6.71 -21.56 40.51
N VAL A 272 6.28 -22.47 41.41
CA VAL A 272 6.24 -23.91 41.12
C VAL A 272 5.21 -24.24 40.03
N ALA A 273 4.08 -23.53 39.99
CA ALA A 273 3.09 -23.69 38.93
C ALA A 273 3.61 -23.25 37.55
N TRP A 274 4.34 -22.13 37.50
CA TRP A 274 5.00 -21.67 36.29
C TRP A 274 6.11 -22.63 35.84
N ALA A 275 6.98 -23.08 36.75
CA ALA A 275 8.02 -24.06 36.47
C ALA A 275 7.43 -25.36 35.90
N GLY A 276 6.31 -25.84 36.46
CA GLY A 276 5.59 -27.01 35.95
C GLY A 276 4.94 -26.80 34.58
N ALA A 277 4.53 -25.57 34.25
CA ALA A 277 4.05 -25.24 32.90
C ALA A 277 5.20 -25.17 31.88
N LEU A 278 6.35 -24.64 32.29
CA LEU A 278 7.57 -24.59 31.49
C LEU A 278 8.13 -25.99 31.22
N GLU A 279 8.17 -26.88 32.23
CA GLU A 279 8.53 -28.30 32.08
C GLU A 279 7.70 -29.00 31.01
N LYS A 280 6.38 -28.85 31.07
CA LYS A 280 5.45 -29.45 30.09
C LYS A 280 5.67 -28.91 28.68
N THR A 281 5.97 -27.61 28.59
CA THR A 281 6.27 -26.94 27.32
C THR A 281 7.57 -27.47 26.72
N LEU A 282 8.63 -27.57 27.52
CA LEU A 282 9.91 -28.18 27.11
C LEU A 282 9.71 -29.63 26.65
N GLY A 283 8.91 -30.42 27.38
CA GLY A 283 8.54 -31.78 26.98
C GLY A 283 7.83 -31.84 25.61
N SER A 284 6.89 -30.92 25.38
CA SER A 284 6.18 -30.81 24.10
C SER A 284 7.11 -30.38 22.95
N SER A 285 8.02 -29.44 23.20
CA SER A 285 9.02 -29.00 22.22
C SER A 285 10.01 -30.12 21.88
N VAL A 286 10.49 -30.87 22.88
CA VAL A 286 11.32 -32.07 22.67
C VAL A 286 10.59 -33.10 21.82
N ALA A 287 9.31 -33.39 22.13
CA ALA A 287 8.51 -34.35 21.37
C ALA A 287 8.32 -33.89 19.91
N ARG A 288 8.02 -32.61 19.68
CA ARG A 288 7.90 -32.01 18.34
C ARG A 288 9.18 -32.16 17.53
N LEU A 289 10.33 -31.80 18.11
CA LEU A 289 11.63 -31.91 17.43
C LEU A 289 12.03 -33.36 17.15
N LYS A 290 11.79 -34.29 18.09
CA LYS A 290 12.07 -35.73 17.88
C LYS A 290 11.10 -36.39 16.89
N GLY A 291 9.87 -35.89 16.81
CA GLY A 291 8.82 -36.43 15.94
C GLY A 291 8.96 -36.01 14.47
N HIS A 292 9.84 -35.05 14.16
CA HIS A 292 10.05 -34.55 12.80
C HIS A 292 11.36 -35.05 12.20
N THR A 293 11.32 -35.47 10.93
CA THR A 293 12.51 -35.92 10.20
C THR A 293 13.17 -34.73 9.50
N PHE A 294 14.16 -34.14 10.16
CA PHE A 294 14.95 -33.03 9.60
C PHE A 294 15.87 -33.48 8.46
N ALA A 295 16.20 -32.54 7.56
CA ALA A 295 17.23 -32.75 6.55
C ALA A 295 18.57 -33.17 7.20
N PRO A 296 19.40 -34.01 6.52
CA PRO A 296 20.63 -34.56 7.10
C PRO A 296 21.60 -33.51 7.68
N ALA A 297 21.66 -32.33 7.06
CA ALA A 297 22.51 -31.22 7.53
C ALA A 297 22.06 -30.65 8.88
N ALA A 298 20.76 -30.68 9.20
CA ALA A 298 20.19 -30.12 10.42
C ALA A 298 19.97 -31.15 11.53
N ALA A 299 19.92 -32.45 11.21
CA ALA A 299 19.60 -33.51 12.17
C ALA A 299 20.51 -33.53 13.41
N GLN A 300 21.83 -33.45 13.24
CA GLN A 300 22.78 -33.45 14.36
C GLN A 300 22.72 -32.17 15.20
N PRO A 301 22.73 -30.96 14.60
CA PRO A 301 22.51 -29.72 15.34
C PRO A 301 21.20 -29.70 16.13
N VAL A 302 20.08 -30.12 15.53
CA VAL A 302 18.76 -30.18 16.22
C VAL A 302 18.79 -31.18 17.37
N ALA A 303 19.44 -32.34 17.20
CA ALA A 303 19.62 -33.29 18.31
C ALA A 303 20.42 -32.68 19.48
N GLY A 304 21.34 -31.74 19.19
CA GLY A 304 22.04 -30.93 20.21
C GLY A 304 21.08 -30.04 21.01
N VAL A 305 20.18 -29.34 20.32
CA VAL A 305 19.12 -28.52 20.95
C VAL A 305 18.21 -29.39 21.82
N VAL A 306 17.76 -30.53 21.31
CA VAL A 306 16.93 -31.48 22.05
C VAL A 306 17.58 -31.91 23.38
N ARG A 307 18.88 -32.23 23.39
CA ARG A 307 19.60 -32.58 24.63
C ARG A 307 19.62 -31.43 25.65
N LYS A 308 19.73 -30.19 25.18
CA LYS A 308 19.70 -28.99 26.03
C LYS A 308 18.31 -28.76 26.62
N LEU A 309 17.26 -28.87 25.80
CA LEU A 309 15.87 -28.80 26.26
C LEU A 309 15.56 -29.90 27.28
N GLU A 310 16.04 -31.14 27.07
CA GLU A 310 15.87 -32.23 28.04
C GLU A 310 16.62 -31.97 29.36
N LYS A 311 17.82 -31.38 29.31
CA LYS A 311 18.55 -30.96 30.51
C LYS A 311 17.78 -29.90 31.28
N ALA A 312 17.32 -28.85 30.60
CA ALA A 312 16.51 -27.78 31.20
C ALA A 312 15.24 -28.34 31.83
N ARG A 313 14.52 -29.19 31.09
CA ARG A 313 13.28 -29.83 31.54
C ARG A 313 13.47 -30.58 32.85
N LYS A 314 14.60 -31.28 33.03
CA LYS A 314 14.90 -31.96 34.29
C LYS A 314 14.94 -30.98 35.45
N HIS A 315 15.65 -29.86 35.32
CA HIS A 315 15.73 -28.85 36.38
C HIS A 315 14.37 -28.21 36.64
N TRP A 316 13.61 -27.85 35.60
CA TRP A 316 12.27 -27.28 35.76
C TRP A 316 11.25 -28.26 36.37
N ALA A 317 11.43 -29.57 36.19
CA ALA A 317 10.63 -30.58 36.89
C ALA A 317 10.90 -30.59 38.40
N GLU A 318 12.17 -30.54 38.80
CA GLU A 318 12.55 -30.49 40.23
C GLU A 318 12.12 -29.16 40.87
N ALA A 319 12.25 -28.04 40.15
CA ALA A 319 11.74 -26.74 40.60
C ALA A 319 10.21 -26.75 40.76
N ALA A 320 9.47 -27.43 39.87
CA ALA A 320 8.03 -27.56 39.97
C ALA A 320 7.56 -28.42 41.17
N ASP A 321 8.43 -29.31 41.67
CA ASP A 321 8.17 -30.17 42.83
C ASP A 321 8.80 -29.61 44.13
N ALA A 322 9.39 -28.41 44.08
CA ALA A 322 10.08 -27.79 45.23
C ALA A 322 9.11 -27.52 46.40
N ALA A 323 9.55 -27.87 47.61
CA ALA A 323 8.76 -27.68 48.83
C ALA A 323 9.00 -26.32 49.51
N ASP A 324 10.06 -25.63 49.12
CA ASP A 324 10.50 -24.33 49.64
C ASP A 324 11.28 -23.54 48.57
N ALA A 325 11.48 -22.26 48.84
CA ALA A 325 12.20 -21.35 47.93
C ALA A 325 13.66 -21.78 47.71
N ASP A 326 14.36 -22.26 48.75
CA ASP A 326 15.75 -22.71 48.64
C ASP A 326 15.88 -23.85 47.63
N THR A 327 15.02 -24.86 47.73
CA THR A 327 14.98 -26.00 46.79
C THR A 327 14.61 -25.54 45.38
N PHE A 328 13.71 -24.57 45.23
CA PHE A 328 13.38 -24.01 43.93
C PHE A 328 14.61 -23.34 43.28
N TRP A 329 15.32 -22.51 44.03
CA TRP A 329 16.52 -21.81 43.56
C TRP A 329 17.67 -22.75 43.19
N GLU A 330 17.83 -23.90 43.88
CA GLU A 330 18.83 -24.93 43.50
C GLU A 330 18.67 -25.41 42.05
N HIS A 331 17.45 -25.35 41.50
CA HIS A 331 17.14 -25.80 40.15
C HIS A 331 16.88 -24.67 39.15
N TYR A 332 16.53 -23.48 39.63
CA TYR A 332 16.26 -22.32 38.79
C TYR A 332 17.45 -21.93 37.89
N GLU A 333 18.62 -21.63 38.49
CA GLU A 333 19.79 -21.20 37.71
C GLU A 333 20.25 -22.28 36.71
N PRO A 334 20.42 -23.56 37.10
CA PRO A 334 20.79 -24.59 36.14
C PRO A 334 19.74 -24.83 35.04
N GLY A 335 18.46 -24.55 35.31
CA GLY A 335 17.38 -24.57 34.34
C GLY A 335 17.59 -23.54 33.23
N TYR A 336 17.96 -22.31 33.61
CA TYR A 336 18.32 -21.23 32.69
C TYR A 336 19.65 -21.47 31.97
N GLU A 337 20.69 -21.94 32.66
CA GLU A 337 21.99 -22.25 32.03
C GLU A 337 21.89 -23.32 30.93
N ALA A 338 20.88 -24.19 31.02
CA ALA A 338 20.60 -25.16 29.97
C ALA A 338 19.95 -24.55 28.72
N LEU A 339 19.41 -23.33 28.81
CA LEU A 339 18.74 -22.56 27.76
C LEU A 339 19.47 -21.23 27.49
N PRO A 340 20.73 -21.27 27.02
CA PRO A 340 21.47 -20.04 26.73
C PRO A 340 20.78 -19.23 25.63
N LEU A 341 20.96 -17.90 25.61
CA LEU A 341 20.36 -17.01 24.61
C LEU A 341 20.68 -17.39 23.16
N ASP A 342 21.85 -17.99 22.92
CA ASP A 342 22.26 -18.46 21.59
C ASP A 342 21.91 -19.94 21.32
N LEU A 343 21.02 -20.53 22.13
CA LEU A 343 20.57 -21.92 22.00
C LEU A 343 20.15 -22.22 20.56
N GLY A 344 20.82 -23.22 19.99
CA GLY A 344 20.49 -23.72 18.66
C GLY A 344 20.98 -22.86 17.51
N LYS A 345 21.92 -21.92 17.75
CA LYS A 345 22.63 -21.19 16.68
C LYS A 345 23.13 -22.11 15.54
N ASP A 346 23.71 -23.26 15.86
CA ASP A 346 24.15 -24.25 14.87
C ASP A 346 22.97 -24.87 14.10
N ALA A 347 21.87 -25.18 14.78
CA ALA A 347 20.66 -25.71 14.15
C ALA A 347 20.03 -24.67 13.22
N ARG A 348 19.96 -23.41 13.66
CA ARG A 348 19.50 -22.27 12.87
C ARG A 348 20.35 -22.08 11.63
N GLY A 349 21.68 -22.15 11.75
CA GLY A 349 22.60 -22.12 10.61
C GLY A 349 22.35 -23.24 9.60
N ALA A 350 22.19 -24.48 10.08
CA ALA A 350 21.88 -25.63 9.22
C ALA A 350 20.50 -25.52 8.55
N LEU A 351 19.53 -24.87 9.21
CA LEU A 351 18.19 -24.58 8.72
C LEU A 351 18.10 -23.31 7.86
N LYS A 352 19.21 -22.59 7.66
CA LYS A 352 19.26 -21.30 6.96
C LYS A 352 18.33 -20.24 7.57
N LEU A 353 18.19 -20.26 8.89
CA LEU A 353 17.53 -19.23 9.69
C LEU A 353 18.55 -18.19 10.15
N SER A 354 18.10 -17.05 10.70
CA SER A 354 19.01 -16.06 11.26
C SER A 354 19.85 -16.65 12.39
N THR A 355 21.15 -16.38 12.43
CA THR A 355 22.07 -16.83 13.50
C THR A 355 22.52 -15.70 14.41
N LYS A 356 21.98 -14.49 14.20
CA LYS A 356 22.19 -13.33 15.05
C LYS A 356 21.23 -13.43 16.24
N ALA A 357 21.73 -13.93 17.37
CA ALA A 357 20.96 -13.96 18.61
C ALA A 357 20.55 -12.53 19.00
N PRO A 358 19.38 -12.35 19.64
CA PRO A 358 19.01 -11.09 20.26
C PRO A 358 20.11 -10.66 21.23
N VAL A 359 20.41 -9.36 21.26
CA VAL A 359 21.25 -8.79 22.31
C VAL A 359 20.37 -8.64 23.54
N GLU A 360 20.87 -8.99 24.73
CA GLU A 360 20.14 -8.65 25.97
C GLU A 360 19.79 -7.16 25.96
N PRO A 361 18.55 -6.78 26.30
CA PRO A 361 18.23 -5.38 26.50
C PRO A 361 19.18 -4.88 27.60
N THR A 362 20.07 -3.94 27.25
CA THR A 362 20.86 -3.23 28.24
C THR A 362 19.87 -2.46 29.11
N GLY A 363 19.69 -2.93 30.35
CA GLY A 363 18.75 -2.37 31.32
C GLY A 363 18.95 -0.89 31.63
#